data_AF-A0A7X7PDB3-F1
#
_entry.id   AF-A0A7X7PDB3-F1
#
_cell.length_a   1.000
_cell.length_b   1.000
_cell.length_c   1.000
_cell.angle_alpha   90.00
_cell.angle_beta   90.00
_cell.angle_gamma   90.00
#
_symmetry.space_group_name_H-M   'P 1'
#
loop_
_entity.id
_entity.type
_entity.pdbx_description
1 polymer ?
#
loop_
_entity_poly.entity_id
_entity_poly.type
_entity_poly.pdbx_seq_one_letter_code
_entity_poly.pdbx_strand_id
1 'polypeptide(L)'
;MENLEANTASIAAFGATTASMAAELQAAAVTAAASSPAMLAPVFGIIGGDFLAAFTAVHTAHLASIEKLSGVLTGISSATVAAGAAYSSSDESNAAALNSAGSGVV
;
A
#
# COMPACT_ATOMS: atom_id res chain seq x y z
N MET A 1 32.45 -8.80 3.88
CA MET A 1 30.99 -8.80 4.13
C MET A 1 30.71 -7.59 4.99
N GLU A 2 29.89 -6.66 4.50
CA GLU A 2 29.39 -5.56 5.31
C GLU A 2 28.35 -6.09 6.30
N ASN A 3 28.26 -5.47 7.47
CA ASN A 3 27.34 -5.88 8.54
C ASN A 3 25.90 -5.57 8.10
N LEU A 4 25.05 -6.59 8.00
CA LEU A 4 23.65 -6.42 7.60
C LEU A 4 22.81 -6.18 8.85
N GLU A 5 22.33 -4.95 9.01
CA GLU A 5 21.48 -4.55 10.13
C GLU A 5 20.05 -4.20 9.65
N ALA A 6 19.04 -4.86 10.23
CA ALA A 6 17.65 -4.57 9.96
C ALA A 6 17.14 -3.47 10.91
N ASN A 7 16.94 -2.26 10.39
CA ASN A 7 16.32 -1.19 11.18
C ASN A 7 14.79 -1.36 11.21
N THR A 8 14.29 -2.00 12.27
CA THR A 8 12.86 -2.29 12.47
C THR A 8 12.00 -1.02 12.55
N ALA A 9 12.54 0.10 13.03
CA ALA A 9 11.84 1.38 13.06
C ALA A 9 11.63 1.96 11.64
N SER A 10 12.65 1.87 10.77
CA SER A 10 12.54 2.25 9.37
C SER A 10 11.58 1.36 8.59
N ILE A 11 11.59 0.05 8.86
CA ILE A 11 10.63 -0.92 8.32
C ILE A 11 9.21 -0.51 8.73
N ALA A 12 8.95 -0.26 10.02
CA ALA A 12 7.63 0.17 10.49
C ALA A 12 7.18 1.50 9.85
N ALA A 13 8.09 2.48 9.75
CA ALA A 13 7.79 3.77 9.12
C ALA A 13 7.39 3.60 7.64
N PHE A 14 8.11 2.76 6.88
CA PHE A 14 7.78 2.46 5.49
C PHE A 14 6.41 1.77 5.36
N GLY A 15 6.10 0.83 6.25
CA GLY A 15 4.78 0.20 6.32
C GLY A 15 3.65 1.19 6.58
N ALA A 16 3.87 2.18 7.46
CA ALA A 16 2.91 3.25 7.72
C ALA A 16 2.74 4.19 6.52
N THR A 17 3.83 4.55 5.84
CA THR A 17 3.77 5.38 4.62
C THR A 17 2.95 4.71 3.53
N THR A 18 3.19 3.42 3.25
CA THR A 18 2.44 2.68 2.23
C THR A 18 0.96 2.52 2.58
N ALA A 19 0.62 2.39 3.87
CA ALA A 19 -0.77 2.43 4.32
C ALA A 19 -1.44 3.79 4.08
N SER A 20 -0.75 4.91 4.36
CA SER A 20 -1.25 6.26 4.07
C SER A 20 -1.52 6.46 2.59
N MET A 21 -0.56 6.07 1.75
CA MET A 21 -0.70 6.15 0.29
C MET A 21 -1.89 5.32 -0.22
N ALA A 22 -2.10 4.12 0.34
CA ALA A 22 -3.26 3.30 0.00
C ALA A 22 -4.59 3.99 0.38
N ALA A 23 -4.66 4.62 1.54
CA ALA A 23 -5.84 5.36 1.99
C ALA A 23 -6.12 6.60 1.12
N GLU A 24 -5.08 7.36 0.78
CA GLU A 24 -5.17 8.54 -0.10
C GLU A 24 -5.66 8.15 -1.50
N LEU A 25 -5.14 7.06 -2.07
CA LEU A 25 -5.61 6.56 -3.37
C LEU A 25 -7.09 6.14 -3.31
N GLN A 26 -7.53 5.47 -2.24
CA GLN A 26 -8.94 5.12 -2.09
C GLN A 26 -9.83 6.36 -1.96
N ALA A 27 -9.41 7.38 -1.21
CA ALA A 27 -10.14 8.64 -1.13
C ALA A 27 -10.22 9.36 -2.50
N ALA A 28 -9.13 9.33 -3.28
CA ALA A 28 -9.11 9.84 -4.64
C ALA A 28 -10.06 9.05 -5.56
N ALA A 29 -10.11 7.72 -5.45
CA ALA A 29 -11.04 6.89 -6.22
C ALA A 29 -12.51 7.23 -5.94
N VAL A 30 -12.87 7.44 -4.66
CA VAL A 30 -14.23 7.86 -4.28
C VAL A 30 -14.59 9.20 -4.91
N THR A 31 -13.66 10.17 -4.86
CA THR A 31 -13.86 11.50 -5.45
C THR A 31 -13.98 11.44 -6.97
N ALA A 32 -13.15 10.62 -7.63
CA ALA A 32 -13.19 10.42 -9.06
C ALA A 32 -14.50 9.74 -9.48
N ALA A 33 -14.95 8.70 -8.76
CA ALA A 33 -16.20 7.99 -9.04
C ALA A 33 -17.43 8.91 -8.91
N ALA A 34 -17.41 9.85 -7.95
CA ALA A 34 -18.45 10.88 -7.83
C ALA A 34 -18.48 11.84 -9.03
N SER A 35 -17.35 12.03 -9.71
CA SER A 35 -17.20 12.88 -10.90
C SER A 35 -17.39 12.08 -12.20
N SER A 36 -18.49 11.34 -12.30
CA SER A 36 -18.74 10.43 -13.41
C SER A 36 -18.81 11.14 -14.77
N PRO A 37 -18.17 10.59 -15.83
CA PRO A 37 -18.31 11.07 -17.21
C PRO A 37 -19.75 11.25 -17.68
N ALA A 38 -20.70 10.46 -17.16
CA ALA A 38 -22.11 10.52 -17.55
C ALA A 38 -22.73 11.92 -17.35
N MET A 39 -22.18 12.73 -16.44
CA MET A 39 -22.62 14.11 -16.21
C MET A 39 -22.36 15.03 -17.41
N LEU A 40 -21.49 14.63 -18.35
CA LEU A 40 -21.18 15.38 -19.56
C LEU A 40 -22.13 15.07 -20.74
N ALA A 41 -23.08 14.13 -20.57
CA ALA A 41 -24.03 13.76 -21.63
C ALA A 41 -24.80 14.97 -22.24
N PRO A 42 -25.29 15.95 -21.46
CA PRO A 42 -25.95 17.13 -22.03
C PRO A 42 -25.01 18.03 -22.85
N VAL A 43 -23.70 18.03 -22.54
CA VAL A 43 -22.69 18.86 -23.21
C VAL A 43 -22.27 18.24 -24.54
N PHE A 44 -22.06 16.92 -24.57
CA PHE A 44 -21.61 16.22 -25.78
C PHE A 44 -22.74 15.95 -26.79
N GLY A 45 -23.99 15.94 -26.34
CA GLY A 45 -25.15 15.71 -27.20
C GLY A 45 -25.07 14.39 -27.98
N ILE A 46 -25.81 14.31 -29.09
CA ILE A 46 -25.90 13.09 -29.91
C ILE A 46 -24.59 12.80 -30.67
N ILE A 47 -23.85 13.84 -31.07
CA ILE A 47 -22.63 13.71 -31.88
C ILE A 47 -21.46 13.17 -31.04
N GLY A 48 -21.37 13.57 -29.76
CA GLY A 48 -20.28 13.17 -28.87
C GLY A 48 -20.49 11.83 -28.16
N GLY A 49 -21.50 11.04 -28.56
CA GLY A 49 -21.84 9.77 -27.89
C GLY A 49 -20.69 8.78 -27.83
N ASP A 50 -19.96 8.59 -28.94
CA ASP A 50 -18.83 7.66 -29.00
C ASP A 50 -17.66 8.09 -28.12
N PHE A 51 -17.39 9.41 -28.08
CA PHE A 51 -16.39 9.97 -27.18
C PHE A 51 -16.78 9.75 -25.72
N LEU A 52 -18.05 10.02 -25.38
CA LEU A 52 -18.55 9.84 -24.02
C LEU A 52 -18.46 8.36 -23.59
N ALA A 53 -18.81 7.43 -24.47
CA ALA A 53 -18.68 6.00 -24.20
C ALA A 53 -17.22 5.58 -23.98
N ALA A 54 -16.30 6.04 -24.84
CA ALA A 54 -14.87 5.78 -24.67
C ALA A 54 -14.33 6.40 -23.37
N PHE A 55 -14.74 7.61 -23.03
CA PHE A 55 -14.34 8.29 -21.80
C PHE A 55 -14.87 7.57 -20.55
N THR A 56 -16.14 7.12 -20.57
CA THR A 56 -16.70 6.27 -19.50
C THR A 56 -15.89 4.99 -19.33
N ALA A 57 -15.56 4.29 -20.41
CA ALA A 57 -14.78 3.07 -20.34
C ALA A 57 -13.39 3.30 -19.73
N VAL A 58 -12.68 4.36 -20.17
CA VAL A 58 -11.38 4.73 -19.63
C VAL A 58 -11.49 5.15 -18.16
N HIS A 59 -12.52 5.91 -17.78
CA HIS A 59 -12.76 6.30 -16.40
C HIS A 59 -12.97 5.09 -15.49
N THR A 60 -13.78 4.12 -15.90
CA THR A 60 -13.96 2.87 -15.15
C THR A 60 -12.66 2.08 -15.04
N ALA A 61 -11.90 1.96 -16.14
CA ALA A 61 -10.59 1.28 -16.11
C ALA A 61 -9.58 2.00 -15.19
N HIS A 62 -9.63 3.32 -15.13
CA HIS A 62 -8.81 4.12 -14.23
C HIS A 62 -9.16 3.86 -12.76
N LEU A 63 -10.45 3.86 -12.40
CA LEU A 63 -10.90 3.53 -11.04
C LEU A 63 -10.44 2.12 -10.62
N ALA A 64 -10.59 1.12 -11.50
CA ALA A 64 -10.10 -0.24 -11.24
C ALA A 64 -8.58 -0.29 -11.07
N SER A 65 -7.84 0.54 -11.81
CA SER A 65 -6.39 0.65 -11.66
C SER A 65 -5.98 1.25 -10.31
N ILE A 66 -6.72 2.27 -9.84
CA ILE A 66 -6.51 2.85 -8.50
C ILE A 66 -6.78 1.80 -7.43
N GLU A 67 -7.88 1.06 -7.51
CA GLU A 67 -8.22 -0.01 -6.56
C GLU A 67 -7.14 -1.10 -6.51
N LYS A 68 -6.64 -1.53 -7.67
CA LYS A 68 -5.53 -2.50 -7.72
C LYS A 68 -4.27 -1.94 -7.05
N LEU A 69 -3.91 -0.69 -7.34
CA LEU A 69 -2.70 -0.08 -6.80
C LEU A 69 -2.80 0.14 -5.28
N SER A 70 -3.95 0.59 -4.78
CA SER A 70 -4.17 0.73 -3.33
C SER A 70 -4.10 -0.63 -2.63
N GLY A 71 -4.66 -1.69 -3.24
CA GLY A 71 -4.53 -3.06 -2.73
C GLY A 71 -3.07 -3.54 -2.66
N VAL A 72 -2.25 -3.24 -3.66
CA VAL A 72 -0.81 -3.54 -3.63
C VAL A 72 -0.11 -2.82 -2.48
N LEU A 73 -0.39 -1.53 -2.27
CA LEU A 73 0.20 -0.75 -1.18
C LEU A 73 -0.22 -1.28 0.20
N THR A 74 -1.48 -1.68 0.37
CA THR A 74 -1.94 -2.37 1.58
C THR A 74 -1.20 -3.69 1.80
N GLY A 75 -0.96 -4.46 0.73
CA GLY A 75 -0.16 -5.69 0.80
C GLY A 75 1.30 -5.45 1.17
N ILE A 76 1.92 -4.38 0.67
CA ILE A 76 3.28 -3.99 1.07
C ILE A 76 3.31 -3.60 2.54
N SER A 77 2.34 -2.80 3.00
CA SER A 77 2.23 -2.40 4.39
C SER A 77 2.15 -3.61 5.33
N SER A 78 1.26 -4.57 5.04
CA SER A 78 1.09 -5.76 5.86
C SER A 78 2.33 -6.66 5.87
N ALA A 79 2.96 -6.88 4.72
CA ALA A 79 4.21 -7.63 4.61
C ALA A 79 5.34 -6.98 5.41
N THR A 80 5.42 -5.64 5.37
CA THR A 80 6.43 -4.87 6.09
C THR A 80 6.23 -4.95 7.61
N VAL A 81 4.99 -4.86 8.09
CA VAL A 81 4.66 -5.07 9.51
C VAL A 81 5.04 -6.48 9.96
N ALA A 82 4.71 -7.50 9.17
CA ALA A 82 5.07 -8.88 9.46
C ALA A 82 6.60 -9.08 9.52
N ALA A 83 7.34 -8.50 8.57
CA ALA A 83 8.80 -8.55 8.56
C ALA A 83 9.42 -7.88 9.79
N GLY A 84 8.92 -6.71 10.19
CA GLY A 84 9.37 -6.01 11.39
C GLY A 84 9.20 -6.86 12.66
N ALA A 85 8.03 -7.49 12.83
CA ALA A 85 7.76 -8.39 13.95
C ALA A 85 8.69 -9.62 13.95
N ALA A 86 8.98 -10.19 12.78
CA ALA A 86 9.87 -11.34 12.65
C ALA A 86 11.32 -10.99 13.03
N TYR A 87 11.81 -9.81 12.64
CA TYR A 87 13.13 -9.33 13.05
C TYR A 87 13.21 -9.13 14.56
N SER A 88 12.26 -8.42 15.17
CA SER A 88 12.24 -8.21 16.63
C SER A 88 12.20 -9.53 17.41
N SER A 89 11.38 -10.48 16.99
CA SER A 89 11.30 -11.80 17.64
C SER A 89 12.60 -12.60 17.52
N SER A 90 13.29 -12.50 16.38
CA SER A 90 14.58 -13.16 16.16
C SER A 90 15.67 -12.53 17.03
N ASP A 91 15.71 -11.20 17.13
CA ASP A 91 16.66 -10.48 17.97
C ASP A 91 16.47 -10.81 19.46
N GLU A 92 15.23 -10.83 19.95
CA GLU A 92 14.90 -11.21 21.34
C GLU A 92 15.31 -12.66 21.64
N SER A 93 15.01 -13.59 20.72
CA SER A 93 15.37 -15.00 20.87
C SER A 93 16.88 -15.21 20.91
N ASN A 94 17.62 -14.52 20.04
CA ASN A 94 19.07 -14.58 20.01
C ASN A 94 19.68 -13.96 21.28
N ALA A 95 19.18 -12.81 21.73
CA ALA A 95 19.62 -12.18 22.96
C ALA A 95 19.38 -13.08 24.19
N ALA A 96 18.22 -13.74 24.27
CA ALA A 96 17.91 -14.69 25.34
C ALA A 96 18.86 -15.89 25.34
N ALA A 97 19.15 -16.46 24.17
CA ALA A 97 20.09 -17.57 24.03
C ALA A 97 21.51 -17.19 24.47
N LEU A 98 21.99 -16.01 24.07
CA LEU A 98 23.29 -15.49 24.46
C LEU A 98 23.38 -15.23 25.97
N ASN A 99 22.33 -14.66 26.58
CA ASN A 99 22.29 -14.42 28.02
C ASN A 99 22.28 -15.74 28.83
N SER A 100 21.55 -16.75 28.35
CA SER A 100 21.55 -18.09 28.93
C SER A 100 22.92 -18.75 28.83
N ALA A 101 23.60 -18.63 27.69
CA ALA A 101 24.93 -19.18 27.50
C ALA A 101 25.96 -18.48 28.39
N GLY A 102 25.92 -17.14 28.47
CA GLY A 102 26.82 -16.35 29.32
C GLY A 102 26.65 -16.65 30.81
N SER A 103 25.42 -16.87 31.27
CA SER A 103 25.11 -17.25 32.65
C SER A 103 25.58 -18.66 33.03
N GLY A 104 25.91 -19.52 32.05
CA GLY A 104 26.43 -20.87 32.28
C GLY A 104 27.97 -20.97 32.29
N VAL A 105 28.69 -19.87 32.03
CA VAL A 105 30.16 -19.82 31.93
C VAL A 105 30.80 -19.10 33.14
N VAL A 106 29.99 -18.60 34.08
CA VAL A 106 30.40 -18.03 35.39
C VAL A 106 29.99 -18.96 36.52
#